data_AF-A0A920P5E8-F1
#
_entry.id   AF-A0A920P5E8-F1
#
_cell.length_a   1.000
_cell.length_b   1.000
_cell.length_c   1.000
_cell.angle_alpha   90.00
_cell.angle_beta   90.00
_cell.angle_gamma   90.00
#
_symmetry.space_group_name_H-M   'P 1'
#
loop_
_entity.id
_entity.type
_entity.pdbx_description
1 polymer ?
#
loop_
_entity_poly.entity_id
_entity_poly.type
_entity_poly.pdbx_seq_one_letter_code
_entity_poly.pdbx_strand_id
1 'polypeptide(L)'
;MLTPFLVALSFLTIIPCRIRKEISSQAISNSRAYYPLIGLAIGTLLLIIEQTCSYIFPSTITAALLTATLAIITRGLHLDGFMDVADGLFGAYKSQDRLNIMKDSHVGSFAAVSSILILLLKYTAFLSILSLNAPGKELTIVLVPCLSRWSMVLQLNLFSYARENGLGSSFRHEHSGFATLFAFVTVSIICLSFGGPLGVTLLIILSSIAFMLGKIMSKMLGGLTGDCYGATNELIETLGFILAVPLVTAGFLLPLNRMISWMPKIPVELQILFIAVIIDVLFGDPPNKLHPTAWIGSSIMWLKRLTPKSNTSRFLYGAMIAITIPTMWAGSSYIVGHAAMSLNGIVYVLVSALILKTTFSIRMLHKTPFKIKILLESGNLEQVRVEMSALVSRNTTTMDDTQAIAATIESVSENVTDSFVAPILAFALFGLPGAVAYRAINTLDR
;
A
#
# COMPACT_ATOMS: atom_id res chain seq x y z
N MET A 1 -10.42 -24.31 -9.69
CA MET A 1 -9.17 -23.53 -9.80
C MET A 1 -8.17 -24.12 -10.79
N LEU A 2 -7.99 -25.45 -10.84
CA LEU A 2 -7.02 -26.07 -11.77
C LEU A 2 -7.32 -25.84 -13.27
N THR A 3 -8.57 -25.97 -13.71
CA THR A 3 -8.91 -25.81 -15.14
C THR A 3 -8.61 -24.40 -15.68
N PRO A 4 -9.05 -23.29 -15.05
CA PRO A 4 -8.71 -21.95 -15.53
C PRO A 4 -7.19 -21.66 -15.54
N PHE A 5 -6.43 -22.21 -14.59
CA PHE A 5 -4.97 -22.11 -14.59
C PHE A 5 -4.35 -22.83 -15.80
N LEU A 6 -4.76 -24.07 -16.08
CA LEU A 6 -4.28 -24.83 -17.24
C LEU A 6 -4.66 -24.15 -18.57
N VAL A 7 -5.84 -23.53 -18.64
CA VAL A 7 -6.25 -22.73 -19.80
C VAL A 7 -5.29 -21.55 -19.98
N ALA A 8 -5.02 -20.77 -18.93
CA ALA A 8 -4.08 -19.64 -18.99
C ALA A 8 -2.68 -20.08 -19.41
N LEU A 9 -2.17 -21.19 -18.84
CA LEU A 9 -0.86 -21.74 -19.18
C LEU A 9 -0.79 -22.16 -20.66
N SER A 10 -1.80 -22.86 -21.16
CA SER A 10 -1.86 -23.30 -22.57
C SER A 10 -2.06 -22.15 -23.56
N PHE A 11 -2.72 -21.06 -23.13
CA PHE A 11 -3.01 -19.91 -23.98
C PHE A 11 -1.81 -18.98 -24.09
N LEU A 12 -1.12 -18.73 -22.98
CA LEU A 12 0.00 -17.78 -22.91
C LEU A 12 1.37 -18.42 -23.16
N THR A 13 1.46 -19.76 -23.22
CA THR A 13 2.72 -20.47 -23.43
C THR A 13 2.63 -21.62 -24.43
N ILE A 14 3.78 -22.09 -24.90
CA ILE A 14 3.92 -23.27 -25.76
C ILE A 14 3.61 -24.59 -25.04
N ILE A 15 3.56 -24.58 -23.70
CA ILE A 15 3.44 -25.80 -22.88
C ILE A 15 2.08 -26.47 -23.14
N PRO A 16 2.07 -27.67 -23.74
CA PRO A 16 0.83 -28.35 -24.07
C PRO A 16 0.15 -28.86 -22.79
N CYS A 17 -1.04 -28.36 -22.48
CA CYS A 17 -1.84 -28.84 -21.36
C CYS A 17 -2.98 -29.72 -21.86
N ARG A 18 -3.02 -30.99 -21.44
CA ARG A 18 -4.15 -31.89 -21.75
C ARG A 18 -5.35 -31.54 -20.88
N ILE A 19 -6.30 -30.79 -21.43
CA ILE A 19 -7.56 -30.48 -20.77
C ILE A 19 -8.60 -31.52 -21.21
N ARG A 20 -8.97 -32.43 -20.30
CA ARG A 20 -9.80 -33.63 -20.59
C ARG A 20 -11.30 -33.34 -20.77
N LYS A 21 -11.76 -32.14 -20.49
CA LYS A 21 -13.18 -31.73 -20.57
C LYS A 21 -13.33 -30.59 -21.56
N GLU A 22 -14.49 -30.47 -22.20
CA GLU A 22 -14.83 -29.27 -22.98
C GLU A 22 -14.63 -28.01 -22.12
N ILE A 23 -13.92 -27.04 -22.70
CA ILE A 23 -13.57 -25.82 -21.99
C ILE A 23 -14.78 -24.90 -22.04
N SER A 24 -15.44 -24.70 -20.90
CA SER A 24 -16.54 -23.76 -20.81
C SER A 24 -16.04 -22.32 -21.02
N SER A 25 -16.88 -21.46 -21.61
CA SER A 25 -16.60 -20.03 -21.78
C SER A 25 -16.30 -19.34 -20.44
N GLN A 26 -16.92 -19.79 -19.35
CA GLN A 26 -16.59 -19.32 -18.00
C GLN A 26 -15.17 -19.72 -17.55
N ALA A 27 -14.69 -20.91 -17.90
CA ALA A 27 -13.32 -21.33 -17.58
C ALA A 27 -12.28 -20.51 -18.36
N ILE A 28 -12.57 -20.16 -19.62
CA ILE A 28 -11.78 -19.23 -20.44
C ILE A 28 -11.77 -17.86 -19.77
N SER A 29 -12.94 -17.32 -19.44
CA SER A 29 -13.07 -16.02 -18.77
C SER A 29 -12.31 -15.97 -17.43
N ASN A 30 -12.42 -17.01 -16.59
CA ASN A 30 -11.74 -17.09 -15.30
C ASN A 30 -10.23 -17.33 -15.41
N SER A 31 -9.72 -17.75 -16.57
CA SER A 31 -8.29 -17.99 -16.77
C SER A 31 -7.45 -16.71 -16.60
N ARG A 32 -8.06 -15.54 -16.87
CA ARG A 32 -7.45 -14.21 -16.67
C ARG A 32 -6.88 -13.99 -15.26
N ALA A 33 -7.47 -14.65 -14.25
CA ALA A 33 -6.99 -14.59 -12.86
C ALA A 33 -5.53 -15.02 -12.71
N TYR A 34 -5.06 -15.91 -13.59
CA TYR A 34 -3.74 -16.52 -13.52
C TYR A 34 -2.73 -15.90 -14.48
N TYR A 35 -3.12 -14.93 -15.31
CA TYR A 35 -2.24 -14.31 -16.30
C TYR A 35 -0.97 -13.72 -15.66
N PRO A 36 -1.05 -12.93 -14.56
CA PRO A 36 0.15 -12.44 -13.87
C PRO A 36 1.04 -13.59 -13.36
N LEU A 37 0.45 -14.68 -12.86
CA LEU A 37 1.20 -15.85 -12.37
C LEU A 37 1.92 -16.59 -13.49
N ILE A 38 1.31 -16.71 -14.68
CA ILE A 38 1.98 -17.26 -15.85
C ILE A 38 3.13 -16.33 -16.28
N GLY A 39 2.93 -15.02 -16.22
CA GLY A 39 4.01 -14.05 -16.42
C GLY A 39 5.16 -14.24 -15.44
N LEU A 40 4.86 -14.44 -14.14
CA LEU A 40 5.88 -14.75 -13.13
C LEU A 40 6.66 -16.04 -13.47
N ALA A 41 5.98 -17.07 -13.95
CA ALA A 41 6.63 -18.32 -14.37
C ALA A 41 7.56 -18.10 -15.57
N ILE A 42 7.14 -17.31 -16.57
CA ILE A 42 7.99 -16.93 -17.72
C ILE A 42 9.21 -16.14 -17.24
N GLY A 43 9.01 -15.13 -16.39
CA GLY A 43 10.11 -14.34 -15.83
C GLY A 43 11.10 -15.17 -15.01
N THR A 44 10.61 -16.16 -14.27
CA THR A 44 11.46 -17.11 -13.53
C THR A 44 12.27 -18.00 -14.49
N LEU A 45 11.66 -18.48 -15.58
CA LEU A 45 12.37 -19.22 -16.61
C LEU A 45 13.48 -18.38 -17.25
N LEU A 46 13.20 -17.10 -17.57
CA LEU A 46 14.20 -16.18 -18.08
C LEU A 46 15.36 -15.99 -17.11
N LEU A 47 15.08 -15.86 -15.82
CA LEU A 47 16.13 -15.76 -14.80
C LEU A 47 17.01 -17.02 -14.74
N ILE A 48 16.41 -18.21 -14.81
CA ILE A 48 17.17 -19.48 -14.83
C ILE A 48 18.08 -19.55 -16.06
N ILE A 49 17.56 -19.15 -17.23
CA ILE A 49 18.34 -19.11 -18.48
C ILE A 49 19.46 -18.09 -18.38
N GLU A 50 19.17 -16.89 -17.86
CA GLU A 50 20.18 -15.85 -17.65
C GLU A 50 21.33 -16.34 -16.75
N GLN A 51 21.00 -16.93 -15.60
CA GLN A 51 21.98 -17.47 -14.67
C GLN A 51 22.80 -18.60 -15.30
N THR A 52 22.16 -19.49 -16.06
CA THR A 52 22.87 -20.62 -16.69
C THR A 52 23.76 -20.15 -17.84
N CYS A 53 23.24 -19.28 -18.71
CA CYS A 53 23.94 -18.79 -19.89
C CYS A 53 25.08 -17.83 -19.52
N SER A 54 24.96 -17.04 -18.46
CA SER A 54 26.02 -16.11 -18.03
C SER A 54 27.31 -16.81 -17.59
N TYR A 55 27.26 -18.10 -17.22
CA TYR A 55 28.47 -18.91 -16.98
C TYR A 55 29.23 -19.31 -18.26
N ILE A 56 28.55 -19.32 -19.41
CA ILE A 56 29.05 -19.91 -20.66
C ILE A 56 29.26 -18.84 -21.74
N PHE A 57 28.38 -17.84 -21.79
CA PHE A 57 28.25 -16.90 -22.87
C PHE A 57 28.38 -15.44 -22.39
N PRO A 58 28.91 -14.53 -23.24
CA PRO A 58 28.90 -13.10 -22.97
C PRO A 58 27.47 -12.53 -22.95
N SER A 59 27.30 -11.35 -22.33
CA SER A 59 26.01 -10.68 -22.16
C SER A 59 25.26 -10.43 -23.48
N THR A 60 25.98 -10.25 -24.59
CA THR A 60 25.40 -10.10 -25.93
C THR A 60 24.65 -11.36 -26.38
N ILE A 61 25.26 -12.54 -26.24
CA ILE A 61 24.62 -13.81 -26.60
C ILE A 61 23.48 -14.13 -25.63
N THR A 62 23.70 -13.93 -24.33
CA THR A 62 22.66 -14.15 -23.31
C THR A 62 21.44 -13.27 -23.55
N ALA A 63 21.60 -11.98 -23.88
CA ALA A 63 20.49 -11.09 -24.23
C ALA A 63 19.72 -11.57 -25.46
N ALA A 64 20.42 -12.06 -26.49
CA ALA A 64 19.77 -12.62 -27.68
C ALA A 64 18.94 -13.88 -27.34
N LEU A 65 19.48 -14.78 -26.49
CA LEU A 65 18.78 -15.98 -26.03
C LEU A 65 17.55 -15.65 -25.17
N LEU A 66 17.62 -14.64 -24.31
CA LEU A 66 16.47 -14.18 -23.52
C LEU A 66 15.36 -13.60 -24.41
N THR A 67 15.71 -12.75 -25.38
CA THR A 67 14.76 -12.22 -26.38
C THR A 67 14.11 -13.35 -27.18
N ALA A 68 14.91 -14.32 -27.67
CA ALA A 68 14.41 -15.47 -28.41
C ALA A 68 13.50 -16.35 -27.54
N THR A 69 13.85 -16.55 -26.27
CA THR A 69 13.04 -17.33 -25.33
C THR A 69 11.66 -16.74 -25.16
N LEU A 70 11.53 -15.40 -25.01
CA LEU A 70 10.23 -14.75 -24.91
C LEU A 70 9.34 -14.99 -26.13
N ALA A 71 9.91 -14.93 -27.34
CA ALA A 71 9.18 -15.22 -28.56
C ALA A 71 8.78 -16.70 -28.63
N ILE A 72 9.71 -17.63 -28.38
CA ILE A 72 9.46 -19.08 -28.47
C ILE A 72 8.46 -19.55 -27.42
N ILE A 73 8.64 -19.16 -26.15
CA ILE A 73 7.80 -19.64 -25.06
C ILE A 73 6.35 -19.19 -25.22
N THR A 74 6.11 -18.05 -25.87
CA THR A 74 4.76 -17.52 -26.18
C THR A 74 4.27 -17.93 -27.57
N ARG A 75 5.00 -18.79 -28.29
CA ARG A 75 4.74 -19.18 -29.69
C ARG A 75 4.70 -18.01 -30.68
N GLY A 76 5.25 -16.86 -30.31
CA GLY A 76 5.13 -15.62 -31.07
C GLY A 76 3.71 -15.04 -31.09
N LEU A 77 2.75 -15.59 -30.34
CA LEU A 77 1.34 -15.20 -30.42
C LEU A 77 1.09 -13.70 -30.16
N HIS A 78 1.80 -13.14 -29.17
CA HIS A 78 1.66 -11.72 -28.85
C HIS A 78 2.42 -10.83 -29.84
N LEU A 79 3.54 -11.32 -30.37
CA LEU A 79 4.34 -10.63 -31.39
C LEU A 79 3.57 -10.56 -32.72
N ASP A 80 2.88 -11.63 -33.07
CA ASP A 80 1.93 -11.70 -34.19
C ASP A 80 0.83 -10.65 -34.03
N GLY A 81 0.17 -10.61 -32.86
CA GLY A 81 -0.82 -9.57 -32.57
C GLY A 81 -0.27 -8.14 -32.61
N PHE A 82 1.01 -7.93 -32.24
CA PHE A 82 1.69 -6.65 -32.39
C PHE A 82 1.90 -6.28 -33.88
N MET A 83 2.31 -7.24 -34.69
CA MET A 83 2.49 -7.10 -36.13
C MET A 83 1.17 -6.76 -36.83
N ASP A 84 0.09 -7.49 -36.52
CA ASP A 84 -1.25 -7.23 -37.05
C ASP A 84 -1.72 -5.82 -36.70
N VAL A 85 -1.55 -5.43 -35.42
CA VAL A 85 -1.90 -4.08 -34.97
C VAL A 85 -1.05 -3.04 -35.69
N ALA A 86 0.24 -3.26 -35.95
CA ALA A 86 1.06 -2.32 -36.70
C ALA A 86 0.57 -2.15 -38.14
N ASP A 87 0.34 -3.25 -38.87
CA ASP A 87 -0.17 -3.20 -40.24
C ASP A 87 -1.57 -2.58 -40.30
N GLY A 88 -2.46 -2.97 -39.40
CA GLY A 88 -3.79 -2.39 -39.29
C GLY A 88 -3.72 -0.89 -38.97
N LEU A 89 -2.88 -0.48 -38.01
CA LEU A 89 -2.86 0.90 -37.54
C LEU A 89 -2.16 1.87 -38.50
N PHE A 90 -1.17 1.42 -39.26
CA PHE A 90 -0.42 2.28 -40.17
C PHE A 90 -0.80 2.09 -41.64
N GLY A 91 -1.43 0.96 -42.00
CA GLY A 91 -1.86 0.64 -43.36
C GLY A 91 -3.22 1.19 -43.76
N ALA A 92 -4.05 1.64 -42.82
CA ALA A 92 -5.39 2.17 -43.12
C ALA A 92 -5.80 3.34 -42.21
N TYR A 93 -6.80 4.11 -42.66
CA TYR A 93 -7.36 5.24 -41.90
C TYR A 93 -8.68 4.90 -41.21
N LYS A 94 -9.61 4.22 -41.90
CA LYS A 94 -10.94 3.89 -41.37
C LYS A 94 -10.90 2.62 -40.52
N SER A 95 -11.66 2.60 -39.43
CA SER A 95 -11.72 1.48 -38.48
C SER A 95 -11.90 0.10 -39.15
N GLN A 96 -12.88 -0.01 -40.06
CA GLN A 96 -13.19 -1.29 -40.71
C GLN A 96 -12.03 -1.81 -41.58
N ASP A 97 -11.36 -0.92 -42.30
CA ASP A 97 -10.23 -1.29 -43.16
C ASP A 97 -9.03 -1.75 -42.32
N ARG A 98 -8.78 -1.08 -41.18
CA ARG A 98 -7.76 -1.50 -40.20
C ARG A 98 -8.03 -2.94 -39.71
N LEU A 99 -9.28 -3.23 -39.34
CA LEU A 99 -9.70 -4.56 -38.89
C LEU A 99 -9.63 -5.64 -39.98
N ASN A 100 -9.81 -5.26 -41.25
CA ASN A 100 -9.65 -6.17 -42.38
C ASN A 100 -8.18 -6.52 -42.62
N ILE A 101 -7.29 -5.51 -42.55
CA ILE A 101 -5.83 -5.73 -42.63
C ILE A 101 -5.35 -6.65 -41.50
N MET A 102 -5.80 -6.42 -40.26
CA MET A 102 -5.47 -7.28 -39.10
C MET A 102 -6.01 -8.73 -39.19
N LYS A 103 -6.77 -9.08 -40.22
CA LYS A 103 -7.22 -10.47 -40.48
C LYS A 103 -6.47 -11.10 -41.65
N ASP A 104 -5.73 -10.30 -42.40
CA ASP A 104 -4.95 -10.78 -43.53
C ASP A 104 -3.75 -11.55 -42.97
N SER A 105 -3.52 -12.74 -43.52
CA SER A 105 -2.38 -13.58 -43.13
C SER A 105 -1.04 -13.11 -43.75
N HIS A 106 -1.07 -12.17 -44.69
CA HIS A 106 0.15 -11.63 -45.30
C HIS A 106 0.79 -10.58 -44.39
N VAL A 107 2.11 -10.67 -44.26
CA VAL A 107 2.89 -9.69 -43.50
C VAL A 107 3.16 -8.46 -44.36
N GLY A 108 2.68 -7.30 -43.92
CA GLY A 108 2.98 -6.01 -44.51
C GLY A 108 4.33 -5.42 -44.09
N SER A 109 4.69 -4.30 -44.70
CA SER A 109 5.95 -3.61 -44.39
C SER A 109 5.96 -3.02 -42.98
N PHE A 110 4.82 -2.56 -42.45
CA PHE A 110 4.73 -2.03 -41.09
C PHE A 110 4.89 -3.13 -40.04
N ALA A 111 4.30 -4.31 -40.25
CA ALA A 111 4.54 -5.49 -39.43
C ALA A 111 6.02 -5.91 -39.43
N ALA A 112 6.66 -5.98 -40.61
CA ALA A 112 8.07 -6.34 -40.71
C ALA A 112 8.99 -5.34 -39.99
N VAL A 113 8.80 -4.04 -40.24
CA VAL A 113 9.64 -3.00 -39.61
C VAL A 113 9.40 -2.94 -38.10
N SER A 114 8.15 -2.97 -37.65
CA SER A 114 7.82 -2.90 -36.21
C SER A 114 8.32 -4.12 -35.43
N SER A 115 8.19 -5.33 -35.97
CA SER A 115 8.70 -6.55 -35.33
C SER A 115 10.23 -6.54 -35.19
N ILE A 116 10.96 -6.07 -36.19
CA ILE A 116 12.42 -5.88 -36.09
C ILE A 116 12.74 -4.87 -34.99
N LEU A 117 12.07 -3.70 -34.99
CA LEU A 117 12.34 -2.65 -34.00
C LEU A 117 12.04 -3.11 -32.57
N ILE A 118 10.93 -3.80 -32.32
CA ILE A 118 10.57 -4.24 -30.96
C ILE A 118 11.52 -5.34 -30.45
N LEU A 119 11.95 -6.26 -31.32
CA LEU A 119 12.93 -7.28 -30.96
C LEU A 119 14.31 -6.68 -30.69
N LEU A 120 14.72 -5.69 -31.49
CA LEU A 120 15.95 -4.93 -31.24
C LEU A 120 15.90 -4.16 -29.92
N LEU A 121 14.77 -3.51 -29.61
CA LEU A 121 14.58 -2.81 -28.33
C LEU A 121 14.62 -3.77 -27.14
N LYS A 122 14.01 -4.95 -27.24
CA LYS A 122 14.10 -5.98 -26.20
C LYS A 122 15.53 -6.48 -26.02
N TYR A 123 16.23 -6.77 -27.11
CA TYR A 123 17.64 -7.17 -27.08
C TYR A 123 18.51 -6.12 -26.41
N THR A 124 18.39 -4.84 -26.80
CA THR A 124 19.20 -3.76 -26.21
C THR A 124 18.82 -3.50 -24.75
N ALA A 125 17.55 -3.63 -24.37
CA ALA A 125 17.12 -3.54 -22.98
C ALA A 125 17.72 -4.68 -22.13
N PHE A 126 17.66 -5.93 -22.58
CA PHE A 126 18.31 -7.04 -21.89
C PHE A 126 19.82 -6.84 -21.79
N LEU A 127 20.49 -6.49 -22.88
CA LEU A 127 21.93 -6.24 -22.88
C LEU A 127 22.30 -5.15 -21.86
N SER A 128 21.49 -4.09 -21.77
CA SER A 128 21.67 -3.02 -20.80
C SER A 128 21.49 -3.53 -19.36
N ILE A 129 20.41 -4.27 -19.08
CA ILE A 129 20.12 -4.86 -17.76
C ILE A 129 21.25 -5.80 -17.32
N LEU A 130 21.70 -6.70 -18.20
CA LEU A 130 22.75 -7.68 -17.90
C LEU A 130 24.09 -7.01 -17.56
N SER A 131 24.37 -5.88 -18.20
CA SER A 131 25.59 -5.09 -18.00
C SER A 131 25.58 -4.25 -16.72
N LEU A 132 24.46 -4.18 -16.00
CA LEU A 132 24.39 -3.48 -14.72
C LEU A 132 25.12 -4.25 -13.61
N ASN A 133 25.92 -3.51 -12.84
CA ASN A 133 26.58 -3.99 -11.62
C ASN A 133 25.82 -3.50 -10.36
N ALA A 134 24.50 -3.65 -10.36
CA ALA A 134 23.64 -3.22 -9.26
C ALA A 134 22.69 -4.36 -8.84
N PRO A 135 22.45 -4.54 -7.53
CA PRO A 135 21.49 -5.53 -7.05
C PRO A 135 20.08 -5.16 -7.49
N GLY A 136 19.30 -6.15 -7.95
CA GLY A 136 17.89 -5.96 -8.33
C GLY A 136 17.61 -6.14 -9.82
N LYS A 137 18.64 -6.22 -10.66
CA LYS A 137 18.47 -6.52 -12.10
C LYS A 137 17.78 -7.86 -12.35
N GLU A 138 18.02 -8.85 -11.50
CA GLU A 138 17.41 -10.18 -11.58
C GLU A 138 15.90 -10.12 -11.32
N LEU A 139 15.48 -9.21 -10.43
CA LEU A 139 14.07 -9.04 -10.05
C LEU A 139 13.29 -8.38 -11.18
N THR A 140 13.91 -7.49 -11.94
CA THR A 140 13.33 -6.92 -13.16
C THR A 140 12.99 -7.99 -14.18
N ILE A 141 13.91 -8.93 -14.44
CA ILE A 141 13.73 -10.03 -15.40
C ILE A 141 12.48 -10.86 -15.03
N VAL A 142 12.23 -11.01 -13.73
CA VAL A 142 11.07 -11.74 -13.19
C VAL A 142 9.78 -10.91 -13.23
N LEU A 143 9.83 -9.63 -12.84
CA LEU A 143 8.65 -8.78 -12.65
C LEU A 143 8.01 -8.32 -13.95
N VAL A 144 8.80 -7.97 -14.97
CA VAL A 144 8.29 -7.36 -16.19
C VAL A 144 7.32 -8.28 -16.95
N PRO A 145 7.59 -9.58 -17.14
CA PRO A 145 6.62 -10.50 -17.74
C PRO A 145 5.32 -10.61 -16.93
N CYS A 146 5.37 -10.56 -15.59
CA CYS A 146 4.17 -10.54 -14.75
C CYS A 146 3.31 -9.29 -15.01
N LEU A 147 3.95 -8.12 -15.09
CA LEU A 147 3.29 -6.84 -15.37
C LEU A 147 2.68 -6.76 -16.78
N SER A 148 3.37 -7.30 -17.78
CA SER A 148 2.85 -7.31 -19.15
C SER A 148 1.60 -8.19 -19.29
N ARG A 149 1.53 -9.33 -18.58
CA ARG A 149 0.33 -10.19 -18.58
C ARG A 149 -0.81 -9.58 -17.77
N TRP A 150 -0.51 -8.82 -16.72
CA TRP A 150 -1.52 -7.98 -16.04
C TRP A 150 -2.12 -6.94 -17.00
N SER A 151 -1.33 -6.35 -17.90
CA SER A 151 -1.86 -5.35 -18.86
C SER A 151 -2.98 -5.90 -19.76
N MET A 152 -2.93 -7.19 -20.11
CA MET A 152 -4.00 -7.87 -20.85
C MET A 152 -5.28 -7.98 -20.01
N VAL A 153 -5.16 -8.35 -18.73
CA VAL A 153 -6.30 -8.45 -17.81
C VAL A 153 -6.96 -7.08 -17.61
N LEU A 154 -6.15 -6.04 -17.46
CA LEU A 154 -6.62 -4.66 -17.34
C LEU A 154 -7.45 -4.26 -18.58
N GLN A 155 -6.95 -4.53 -19.78
CA GLN A 155 -7.67 -4.17 -21.01
C GLN A 155 -8.92 -5.01 -21.24
N LEU A 156 -8.87 -6.31 -20.95
CA LEU A 156 -10.04 -7.21 -21.00
C LEU A 156 -11.18 -6.73 -20.10
N ASN A 157 -10.86 -6.04 -19.00
CA ASN A 157 -11.85 -5.56 -18.05
C ASN A 157 -12.41 -4.17 -18.37
N LEU A 158 -11.63 -3.32 -19.06
CA LEU A 158 -11.96 -1.89 -19.25
C LEU A 158 -12.51 -1.53 -20.62
N PHE A 159 -12.25 -2.33 -21.65
CA PHE A 159 -12.58 -1.98 -23.03
C PHE A 159 -13.49 -3.02 -23.70
N SER A 160 -14.44 -2.52 -24.50
CA SER A 160 -15.34 -3.34 -25.31
C SER A 160 -14.59 -4.10 -26.41
N TYR A 161 -15.04 -5.31 -26.70
CA TYR A 161 -14.44 -6.15 -27.74
C TYR A 161 -15.02 -5.82 -29.13
N ALA A 162 -14.15 -5.60 -30.12
CA ALA A 162 -14.54 -5.12 -31.45
C ALA A 162 -15.08 -6.21 -32.40
N ARG A 163 -14.78 -7.50 -32.20
CA ARG A 163 -15.19 -8.59 -33.10
C ARG A 163 -16.38 -9.38 -32.54
N GLU A 164 -17.34 -9.76 -33.39
CA GLU A 164 -18.48 -10.59 -32.94
C GLU A 164 -18.06 -12.05 -32.60
N ASN A 165 -17.14 -12.65 -33.37
CA ASN A 165 -16.76 -14.08 -33.28
C ASN A 165 -15.24 -14.35 -33.06
N GLY A 166 -14.51 -13.45 -32.40
CA GLY A 166 -13.07 -13.66 -32.13
C GLY A 166 -12.79 -14.42 -30.82
N LEU A 167 -11.58 -14.97 -30.64
CA LEU A 167 -11.15 -15.67 -29.40
C LEU A 167 -11.40 -14.86 -28.10
N GLY A 168 -11.41 -13.52 -28.20
CA GLY A 168 -11.70 -12.62 -27.07
C GLY A 168 -13.19 -12.49 -26.71
N SER A 169 -14.13 -12.95 -27.54
CA SER A 169 -15.58 -12.86 -27.27
C SER A 169 -16.01 -13.72 -26.07
N SER A 170 -15.26 -14.79 -25.80
CA SER A 170 -15.49 -15.72 -24.67
C SER A 170 -15.23 -15.09 -23.29
N PHE A 171 -14.63 -13.89 -23.23
CA PHE A 171 -14.34 -13.18 -21.98
C PHE A 171 -15.47 -12.23 -21.50
N ARG A 172 -16.61 -12.16 -22.22
CA ARG A 172 -17.74 -11.23 -21.93
C ARG A 172 -18.59 -11.50 -20.68
N HIS A 173 -18.37 -12.60 -19.94
CA HIS A 173 -19.30 -12.97 -18.87
C HIS A 173 -19.29 -11.99 -17.68
N GLU A 174 -20.51 -11.60 -17.25
CA GLU A 174 -20.86 -10.64 -16.17
C GLU A 174 -20.27 -11.00 -14.78
N HIS A 175 -19.66 -12.18 -14.63
CA HIS A 175 -19.11 -12.69 -13.37
C HIS A 175 -17.57 -12.78 -13.34
N SER A 176 -16.87 -11.94 -14.09
CA SER A 176 -15.39 -11.95 -14.13
C SER A 176 -14.70 -11.02 -13.12
N GLY A 177 -15.46 -10.22 -12.36
CA GLY A 177 -14.91 -9.27 -11.39
C GLY A 177 -14.01 -9.91 -10.33
N PHE A 178 -14.35 -11.11 -9.85
CA PHE A 178 -13.51 -11.84 -8.89
C PHE A 178 -12.19 -12.29 -9.52
N ALA A 179 -12.20 -12.75 -10.78
CA ALA A 179 -11.00 -13.17 -11.49
C ALA A 179 -10.06 -11.98 -11.76
N THR A 180 -10.62 -10.82 -12.15
CA THR A 180 -9.86 -9.57 -12.31
C THR A 180 -9.30 -9.10 -10.98
N LEU A 181 -10.09 -9.10 -9.90
CA LEU A 181 -9.63 -8.72 -8.56
C LEU A 181 -8.51 -9.64 -8.07
N PHE A 182 -8.64 -10.95 -8.29
CA PHE A 182 -7.61 -11.92 -7.94
C PHE A 182 -6.30 -11.65 -8.70
N ALA A 183 -6.37 -11.38 -10.00
CA ALA A 183 -5.21 -10.99 -10.79
C ALA A 183 -4.57 -9.69 -10.26
N PHE A 184 -5.38 -8.69 -9.93
CA PHE A 184 -4.91 -7.40 -9.37
C PHE A 184 -4.19 -7.58 -8.03
N VAL A 185 -4.79 -8.33 -7.10
CA VAL A 185 -4.19 -8.62 -5.79
C VAL A 185 -2.89 -9.41 -5.97
N THR A 186 -2.89 -10.41 -6.86
CA THR A 186 -1.72 -11.24 -7.14
C THR A 186 -0.56 -10.41 -7.69
N VAL A 187 -0.80 -9.59 -8.72
CA VAL A 187 0.27 -8.74 -9.29
C VAL A 187 0.76 -7.70 -8.29
N SER A 188 -0.13 -7.13 -7.46
CA SER A 188 0.25 -6.16 -6.43
C SER A 188 1.15 -6.78 -5.37
N ILE A 189 0.83 -7.99 -4.89
CA ILE A 189 1.66 -8.74 -3.94
C ILE A 189 3.02 -9.08 -4.56
N ILE A 190 3.06 -9.55 -5.81
CA ILE A 190 4.30 -9.86 -6.52
C ILE A 190 5.17 -8.61 -6.65
N CYS A 191 4.61 -7.50 -7.14
CA CYS A 191 5.34 -6.24 -7.29
C CYS A 191 5.89 -5.71 -5.97
N LEU A 192 5.10 -5.76 -4.90
CA LEU A 192 5.54 -5.35 -3.57
C LEU A 192 6.64 -6.28 -3.03
N SER A 193 6.48 -7.59 -3.19
CA SER A 193 7.42 -8.59 -2.63
C SER A 193 8.78 -8.53 -3.31
N PHE A 194 8.79 -8.50 -4.64
CA PHE A 194 10.02 -8.56 -5.45
C PHE A 194 10.59 -7.18 -5.80
N GLY A 195 9.80 -6.10 -5.79
CA GLY A 195 10.25 -4.75 -6.17
C GLY A 195 10.04 -3.65 -5.13
N GLY A 196 9.46 -3.97 -3.96
CA GLY A 196 9.16 -2.98 -2.92
C GLY A 196 8.15 -1.92 -3.38
N PRO A 197 8.16 -0.71 -2.77
CA PRO A 197 7.30 0.40 -3.19
C PRO A 197 7.49 0.80 -4.66
N LEU A 198 8.71 0.67 -5.18
CA LEU A 198 9.03 1.02 -6.57
C LEU A 198 8.52 -0.02 -7.57
N GLY A 199 8.41 -1.29 -7.16
CA GLY A 199 7.66 -2.29 -7.90
C GLY A 199 6.19 -1.91 -8.05
N VAL A 200 5.59 -1.31 -7.02
CA VAL A 200 4.22 -0.75 -7.08
C VAL A 200 4.16 0.49 -7.98
N THR A 201 5.17 1.37 -7.91
CA THR A 201 5.28 2.51 -8.85
C THR A 201 5.34 2.04 -10.30
N LEU A 202 6.14 1.00 -10.59
CA LEU A 202 6.23 0.42 -11.93
C LEU A 202 4.89 -0.19 -12.38
N LEU A 203 4.18 -0.89 -11.47
CA LEU A 203 2.82 -1.38 -11.72
C LEU A 203 1.86 -0.24 -12.11
N ILE A 204 1.89 0.88 -11.40
CA ILE A 204 1.04 2.04 -11.69
C ILE A 204 1.39 2.65 -13.05
N ILE A 205 2.68 2.90 -13.32
CA ILE A 205 3.14 3.49 -14.59
C ILE A 205 2.76 2.60 -15.77
N LEU A 206 3.10 1.31 -15.73
CA LEU A 206 2.82 0.39 -16.84
C LEU A 206 1.32 0.14 -17.01
N SER A 207 0.53 0.10 -15.93
CA SER A 207 -0.93 0.04 -16.02
C SER A 207 -1.52 1.29 -16.68
N SER A 208 -0.95 2.47 -16.40
CA SER A 208 -1.38 3.74 -16.99
C SER A 208 -1.08 3.80 -18.48
N ILE A 209 0.11 3.33 -18.89
CA ILE A 209 0.49 3.19 -20.30
C ILE A 209 -0.43 2.18 -21.00
N ALA A 210 -0.68 1.02 -20.39
CA ALA A 210 -1.57 -0.01 -20.95
C ALA A 210 -3.01 0.51 -21.14
N PHE A 211 -3.51 1.30 -20.19
CA PHE A 211 -4.80 1.97 -20.31
C PHE A 211 -4.81 2.99 -21.46
N MET A 212 -3.78 3.83 -21.59
CA MET A 212 -3.68 4.78 -22.70
C MET A 212 -3.63 4.07 -24.07
N LEU A 213 -2.82 3.02 -24.20
CA LEU A 213 -2.75 2.21 -25.42
C LEU A 213 -4.11 1.61 -25.77
N GLY A 214 -4.81 1.04 -24.77
CA GLY A 214 -6.15 0.51 -24.94
C GLY A 214 -7.16 1.57 -25.39
N LYS A 215 -7.11 2.78 -24.81
CA LYS A 215 -7.97 3.90 -25.21
C LYS A 215 -7.71 4.36 -26.65
N ILE A 216 -6.45 4.44 -27.05
CA ILE A 216 -6.05 4.81 -28.41
C ILE A 216 -6.54 3.76 -29.41
N MET A 217 -6.20 2.49 -29.20
CA MET A 217 -6.61 1.40 -30.09
C MET A 217 -8.13 1.26 -30.15
N SER A 218 -8.83 1.36 -29.01
CA SER A 218 -10.29 1.29 -28.96
C SER A 218 -10.94 2.43 -29.74
N LYS A 219 -10.37 3.64 -29.72
CA LYS A 219 -10.86 4.77 -30.52
C LYS A 219 -10.63 4.55 -32.01
N MET A 220 -9.52 3.91 -32.39
CA MET A 220 -9.14 3.69 -33.79
C MET A 220 -9.88 2.51 -34.44
N LEU A 221 -10.23 1.48 -33.64
CA LEU A 221 -10.80 0.21 -34.10
C LEU A 221 -12.27 0.00 -33.70
N GLY A 222 -12.85 0.90 -32.89
CA GLY A 222 -14.22 0.74 -32.37
C GLY A 222 -14.33 -0.28 -31.22
N GLY A 223 -13.21 -0.67 -30.63
CA GLY A 223 -13.08 -1.66 -29.56
C GLY A 223 -11.72 -2.36 -29.66
N LEU A 224 -11.43 -3.31 -28.77
CA LEU A 224 -10.18 -4.08 -28.80
C LEU A 224 -10.36 -5.49 -29.37
N THR A 225 -9.31 -6.04 -29.98
CA THR A 225 -9.25 -7.45 -30.44
C THR A 225 -8.29 -8.27 -29.59
N GLY A 226 -8.17 -9.58 -29.86
CA GLY A 226 -7.15 -10.41 -29.21
C GLY A 226 -5.74 -9.89 -29.48
N ASP A 227 -5.52 -9.48 -30.74
CA ASP A 227 -4.29 -8.90 -31.27
C ASP A 227 -3.91 -7.62 -30.52
N CYS A 228 -4.89 -6.77 -30.15
CA CYS A 228 -4.65 -5.60 -29.29
C CYS A 228 -4.10 -5.96 -27.90
N TYR A 229 -4.59 -7.03 -27.28
CA TYR A 229 -4.07 -7.49 -25.98
C TYR A 229 -2.64 -8.01 -26.13
N GLY A 230 -2.36 -8.76 -27.20
CA GLY A 230 -1.02 -9.22 -27.57
C GLY A 230 -0.05 -8.04 -27.79
N ALA A 231 -0.45 -7.08 -28.63
CA ALA A 231 0.31 -5.87 -28.90
C ALA A 231 0.62 -5.07 -27.63
N THR A 232 -0.36 -4.92 -26.74
CA THR A 232 -0.15 -4.25 -25.46
C THR A 232 0.82 -5.03 -24.57
N ASN A 233 0.71 -6.35 -24.50
CA ASN A 233 1.67 -7.17 -23.76
C ASN A 233 3.10 -6.95 -24.28
N GLU A 234 3.31 -6.98 -25.60
CA GLU A 234 4.65 -6.77 -26.18
C GLU A 234 5.21 -5.38 -25.88
N LEU A 235 4.38 -4.34 -26.00
CA LEU A 235 4.80 -2.96 -25.70
C LEU A 235 5.09 -2.78 -24.21
N ILE A 236 4.25 -3.28 -23.31
CA ILE A 236 4.45 -3.17 -21.86
C ILE A 236 5.66 -3.99 -21.41
N GLU A 237 5.88 -5.16 -21.98
CA GLU A 237 7.09 -5.96 -21.70
C GLU A 237 8.36 -5.21 -22.14
N THR A 238 8.37 -4.67 -23.37
CA THR A 238 9.51 -3.89 -23.89
C THR A 238 9.77 -2.64 -23.07
N LEU A 239 8.74 -1.83 -22.80
CA LEU A 239 8.86 -0.61 -22.00
C LEU A 239 9.22 -0.92 -20.55
N GLY A 240 8.70 -2.00 -19.98
CA GLY A 240 9.04 -2.45 -18.64
C GLY A 240 10.53 -2.76 -18.48
N PHE A 241 11.12 -3.47 -19.45
CA PHE A 241 12.56 -3.72 -19.45
C PHE A 241 13.38 -2.43 -19.64
N ILE A 242 12.97 -1.53 -20.54
CA ILE A 242 13.65 -0.25 -20.75
C ILE A 242 13.61 0.62 -19.49
N LEU A 243 12.44 0.79 -18.87
CA LEU A 243 12.27 1.61 -17.67
C LEU A 243 13.00 1.05 -16.46
N ALA A 244 13.23 -0.25 -16.41
CA ALA A 244 13.96 -0.86 -15.31
C ALA A 244 15.46 -0.52 -15.31
N VAL A 245 16.07 -0.24 -16.47
CA VAL A 245 17.50 0.13 -16.56
C VAL A 245 17.83 1.36 -15.70
N PRO A 246 17.18 2.53 -15.87
CA PRO A 246 17.46 3.69 -15.02
C PRO A 246 17.02 3.48 -13.56
N LEU A 247 15.96 2.70 -13.30
CA LEU A 247 15.52 2.41 -11.93
C LEU A 247 16.58 1.61 -11.17
N VAL A 248 17.05 0.50 -11.73
CA VAL A 248 18.10 -0.33 -11.10
C VAL A 248 19.40 0.45 -10.93
N THR A 249 19.79 1.24 -11.93
CA THR A 249 21.02 2.08 -11.87
C THR A 249 20.97 3.09 -10.72
N ALA A 250 19.80 3.65 -10.43
CA ALA A 250 19.61 4.59 -9.35
C ALA A 250 19.46 3.92 -7.96
N GLY A 251 19.71 2.60 -7.85
CA GLY A 251 19.61 1.84 -6.60
C GLY A 251 18.16 1.50 -6.20
N PHE A 252 17.23 1.63 -7.15
CA PHE A 252 15.80 1.44 -6.96
C PHE A 252 15.36 0.08 -7.56
N LEU A 253 14.38 -0.60 -6.94
CA LEU A 253 13.96 -2.01 -7.18
C LEU A 253 14.73 -3.09 -6.40
N LEU A 254 14.66 -3.01 -5.07
CA LEU A 254 15.06 -4.09 -4.16
C LEU A 254 13.82 -4.81 -3.61
N PRO A 255 13.90 -6.11 -3.28
CA PRO A 255 12.79 -6.77 -2.64
C PRO A 255 12.55 -6.18 -1.25
N LEU A 256 11.29 -6.16 -0.82
CA LEU A 256 10.85 -5.45 0.39
C LEU A 256 11.65 -5.88 1.63
N ASN A 257 12.02 -7.16 1.72
CA ASN A 257 12.81 -7.71 2.82
C ASN A 257 14.22 -7.08 2.93
N ARG A 258 14.89 -6.78 1.81
CA ARG A 258 16.18 -6.09 1.80
C ARG A 258 16.02 -4.61 2.15
N MET A 259 14.96 -3.96 1.67
CA MET A 259 14.66 -2.58 2.07
C MET A 259 14.42 -2.47 3.58
N ILE A 260 13.58 -3.34 4.16
CA ILE A 260 13.34 -3.39 5.61
C ILE A 260 14.64 -3.59 6.39
N SER A 261 15.58 -4.37 5.85
CA SER A 261 16.88 -4.60 6.51
C SER A 261 17.81 -3.38 6.52
N TRP A 262 17.63 -2.45 5.57
CA TRP A 262 18.46 -1.23 5.42
C TRP A 262 17.76 0.04 5.86
N MET A 263 16.44 -0.01 6.08
CA MET A 263 15.72 1.06 6.75
C MET A 263 16.32 1.21 8.16
N PRO A 264 16.68 2.44 8.59
CA PRO A 264 17.04 2.65 9.98
C PRO A 264 15.89 2.08 10.81
N LYS A 265 16.21 1.15 11.73
CA LYS A 265 15.21 0.58 12.63
C LYS A 265 14.49 1.78 13.24
N ILE A 266 13.19 1.90 12.98
CA ILE A 266 12.39 2.97 13.57
C ILE A 266 12.65 2.90 15.08
N PRO A 267 13.13 3.99 15.72
CA PRO A 267 13.35 4.03 17.16
C PRO A 267 12.15 3.42 17.86
N VAL A 268 12.40 2.56 18.84
CA VAL A 268 11.34 1.79 19.50
C VAL A 268 10.29 2.73 20.11
N GLU A 269 10.74 3.90 20.55
CA GLU A 269 9.93 5.01 21.06
C GLU A 269 8.95 5.52 20.00
N LEU A 270 9.38 5.68 18.74
CA LEU A 270 8.49 6.09 17.65
C LEU A 270 7.48 5.01 17.29
N GLN A 271 7.83 3.73 17.39
CA GLN A 271 6.88 2.63 17.21
C GLN A 271 5.79 2.65 18.29
N ILE A 272 6.21 2.82 19.56
CA ILE A 272 5.33 2.94 20.72
C ILE A 272 4.38 4.13 20.55
N LEU A 273 4.91 5.30 20.22
CA LEU A 273 4.12 6.53 20.01
C LEU A 273 3.11 6.35 18.86
N PHE A 274 3.55 5.81 17.72
CA PHE A 274 2.68 5.61 16.57
C PHE A 274 1.51 4.67 16.87
N ILE A 275 1.77 3.54 17.53
CA ILE A 275 0.73 2.60 17.94
C ILE A 275 -0.20 3.23 18.98
N ALA A 276 0.33 3.98 19.96
CA ALA A 276 -0.48 4.67 20.95
C ALA A 276 -1.45 5.69 20.31
N VAL A 277 -0.98 6.45 19.31
CA VAL A 277 -1.82 7.39 18.53
C VAL A 277 -2.90 6.64 17.76
N ILE A 278 -2.57 5.53 17.10
CA ILE A 278 -3.56 4.68 16.41
C ILE A 278 -4.64 4.20 17.39
N ILE A 279 -4.23 3.71 18.56
CA ILE A 279 -5.17 3.23 19.58
C ILE A 279 -6.10 4.36 20.03
N ASP A 280 -5.58 5.57 20.25
CA ASP A 280 -6.41 6.70 20.67
C ASP A 280 -7.43 7.11 19.59
N VAL A 281 -7.00 7.23 18.33
CA VAL A 281 -7.88 7.62 17.23
C VAL A 281 -8.98 6.57 17.01
N LEU A 282 -8.64 5.28 17.06
CA LEU A 282 -9.59 4.19 16.81
C LEU A 282 -10.51 3.89 18.00
N PHE A 283 -9.97 3.83 19.21
CA PHE A 283 -10.69 3.32 20.39
C PHE A 283 -10.99 4.39 21.45
N GLY A 284 -10.26 5.51 21.46
CA GLY A 284 -10.40 6.54 22.50
C GLY A 284 -9.96 6.07 23.88
N ASP A 285 -10.42 6.74 24.94
CA ASP A 285 -10.07 6.43 26.33
C ASP A 285 -10.80 5.19 26.88
N PRO A 286 -10.11 4.27 27.59
CA PRO A 286 -10.76 3.16 28.24
C PRO A 286 -11.65 3.63 29.41
N PRO A 287 -12.62 2.83 29.86
CA PRO A 287 -13.43 3.16 31.03
C PRO A 287 -12.59 3.43 32.28
N ASN A 288 -13.03 4.35 33.16
CA ASN A 288 -12.28 4.77 34.35
C ASN A 288 -11.76 3.63 35.23
N LYS A 289 -12.46 2.48 35.27
CA LYS A 289 -12.03 1.28 36.02
C LYS A 289 -10.70 0.70 35.52
N LEU A 290 -10.37 0.90 34.25
CA LEU A 290 -9.19 0.36 33.56
C LEU A 290 -8.21 1.47 33.16
N HIS A 291 -8.41 2.71 33.61
CA HIS A 291 -7.64 3.87 33.18
C HIS A 291 -6.58 4.25 34.22
N PRO A 292 -5.27 4.10 33.93
CA PRO A 292 -4.18 4.46 34.85
C PRO A 292 -4.28 5.87 35.41
N THR A 293 -4.61 6.87 34.59
CA THR A 293 -4.86 8.25 35.06
C THR A 293 -5.96 8.37 36.12
N ALA A 294 -7.03 7.55 36.03
CA ALA A 294 -8.07 7.53 37.07
C ALA A 294 -7.57 6.89 38.38
N TRP A 295 -6.68 5.89 38.27
CA TRP A 295 -6.02 5.29 39.43
C TRP A 295 -5.03 6.24 40.09
N ILE A 296 -4.31 7.05 39.31
CA ILE A 296 -3.48 8.17 39.81
C ILE A 296 -4.34 9.11 40.64
N GLY A 297 -5.46 9.59 40.09
CA GLY A 297 -6.40 10.47 40.80
C GLY A 297 -6.94 9.85 42.10
N SER A 298 -7.27 8.57 42.07
CA SER A 298 -7.72 7.82 43.26
C SER A 298 -6.64 7.74 44.35
N SER A 299 -5.37 7.56 43.94
CA SER A 299 -4.21 7.55 44.84
C SER A 299 -4.03 8.90 45.54
N ILE A 300 -4.19 9.98 44.77
CA ILE A 300 -4.13 11.36 45.28
C ILE A 300 -5.25 11.63 46.27
N MET A 301 -6.50 11.26 45.93
CA MET A 301 -7.65 11.43 46.82
C MET A 301 -7.49 10.70 48.14
N TRP A 302 -6.91 9.49 48.12
CA TRP A 302 -6.64 8.72 49.32
C TRP A 302 -5.63 9.44 50.22
N LEU A 303 -4.50 9.91 49.67
CA LEU A 303 -3.50 10.67 50.42
C LEU A 303 -4.01 12.02 50.93
N LYS A 304 -4.89 12.71 50.19
CA LYS A 304 -5.51 13.96 50.64
C LYS A 304 -6.30 13.79 51.96
N ARG A 305 -6.79 12.59 52.29
CA ARG A 305 -7.49 12.32 53.58
C ARG A 305 -6.60 12.44 54.81
N LEU A 306 -5.29 12.29 54.65
CA LEU A 306 -4.31 12.33 55.73
C LEU A 306 -3.67 13.73 55.90
N THR A 307 -4.27 14.77 55.30
CA THR A 307 -3.70 16.12 55.28
C THR A 307 -3.58 16.71 56.70
N PRO A 308 -2.38 17.15 57.13
CA PRO A 308 -2.18 17.78 58.42
C PRO A 308 -2.91 19.14 58.56
N LYS A 309 -3.31 19.48 59.79
CA LYS A 309 -4.02 20.75 60.07
C LYS A 309 -3.10 21.97 60.08
N SER A 310 -1.88 21.86 60.58
CA SER A 310 -0.89 22.94 60.68
C SER A 310 -0.40 23.42 59.30
N ASN A 311 -0.18 24.73 59.13
CA ASN A 311 0.26 25.33 57.86
C ASN A 311 1.62 24.78 57.39
N THR A 312 2.61 24.72 58.28
CA THR A 312 3.95 24.21 57.93
C THR A 312 3.92 22.72 57.59
N SER A 313 3.18 21.93 58.38
CA SER A 313 3.02 20.50 58.14
C SER A 313 2.25 20.21 56.85
N ARG A 314 1.27 21.05 56.50
CA ARG A 314 0.51 20.94 55.25
C ARG A 314 1.38 21.21 54.02
N PHE A 315 2.25 22.22 54.08
CA PHE A 315 3.20 22.52 53.00
C PHE A 315 4.17 21.36 52.78
N LEU A 316 4.80 20.86 53.85
CA LEU A 316 5.73 19.72 53.77
C LEU A 316 5.03 18.44 53.27
N TYR A 317 3.79 18.19 53.71
CA TYR A 317 2.99 17.08 53.23
C TYR A 317 2.64 17.19 51.74
N GLY A 318 2.30 18.39 51.27
CA GLY A 318 2.08 18.67 49.85
C GLY A 318 3.33 18.42 49.00
N ALA A 319 4.49 18.91 49.45
CA ALA A 319 5.77 18.67 48.79
C ALA A 319 6.12 17.18 48.71
N MET A 320 5.88 16.44 49.80
CA MET A 320 6.08 14.98 49.84
C MET A 320 5.18 14.26 48.82
N ILE A 321 3.89 14.61 48.74
CA ILE A 321 2.97 14.01 47.75
C ILE A 321 3.43 14.34 46.32
N ALA A 322 3.84 15.58 46.06
CA ALA A 322 4.29 16.04 44.75
C ALA A 322 5.50 15.27 44.21
N ILE A 323 6.33 14.71 45.10
CA ILE A 323 7.44 13.83 44.71
C ILE A 323 7.00 12.37 44.68
N THR A 324 6.27 11.91 45.69
CA THR A 324 5.96 10.48 45.89
C THR A 324 5.05 9.93 44.80
N ILE A 325 4.00 10.66 44.41
CA ILE A 325 3.03 10.17 43.44
C ILE A 325 3.66 10.02 42.04
N PRO A 326 4.32 11.04 41.46
CA PRO A 326 4.96 10.89 40.15
C PRO A 326 6.05 9.81 40.14
N THR A 327 6.89 9.75 41.19
CA THR A 327 7.97 8.75 41.27
C THR A 327 7.44 7.32 41.37
N MET A 328 6.39 7.09 42.18
CA MET A 328 5.77 5.77 42.32
C MET A 328 5.16 5.28 41.00
N TRP A 329 4.41 6.14 40.29
CA TRP A 329 3.76 5.77 39.03
C TRP A 329 4.76 5.63 37.87
N ALA A 330 5.78 6.48 37.81
CA ALA A 330 6.88 6.34 36.85
C ALA A 330 7.70 5.06 37.10
N GLY A 331 7.99 4.75 38.36
CA GLY A 331 8.65 3.50 38.74
C GLY A 331 7.83 2.27 38.35
N SER A 332 6.51 2.33 38.56
CA SER A 332 5.60 1.25 38.16
C SER A 332 5.59 1.02 36.64
N SER A 333 5.53 2.09 35.84
CA SER A 333 5.56 1.96 34.38
C SER A 333 6.93 1.49 33.87
N TYR A 334 8.02 1.88 34.53
CA TYR A 334 9.36 1.35 34.25
C TYR A 334 9.43 -0.16 34.51
N ILE A 335 8.96 -0.63 35.67
CA ILE A 335 8.97 -2.05 36.04
C ILE A 335 8.15 -2.87 35.03
N VAL A 336 6.94 -2.41 34.68
CA VAL A 336 6.07 -3.09 33.70
C VAL A 336 6.71 -3.10 32.32
N GLY A 337 7.31 -1.98 31.88
CA GLY A 337 8.03 -1.91 30.61
C GLY A 337 9.23 -2.86 30.57
N HIS A 338 10.02 -2.92 31.65
CA HIS A 338 11.18 -3.81 31.74
C HIS A 338 10.77 -5.29 31.74
N ALA A 339 9.70 -5.64 32.46
CA ALA A 339 9.13 -6.99 32.43
C ALA A 339 8.64 -7.37 31.01
N ALA A 340 7.94 -6.47 30.32
CA ALA A 340 7.51 -6.70 28.94
C ALA A 340 8.69 -6.89 27.97
N MET A 341 9.77 -6.13 28.16
CA MET A 341 11.00 -6.26 27.36
C MET A 341 11.71 -7.59 27.59
N SER A 342 11.68 -8.12 28.82
CA SER A 342 12.27 -9.43 29.14
C SER A 342 11.56 -10.61 28.46
N LEU A 343 10.28 -10.44 28.07
CA LEU A 343 9.52 -11.46 27.34
C LEU A 343 9.81 -11.42 25.83
N ASN A 344 9.60 -10.26 25.20
CA ASN A 344 9.82 -10.06 23.76
C ASN A 344 9.76 -8.55 23.42
N GLY A 345 10.57 -8.10 22.46
CA GLY A 345 10.54 -6.72 21.97
C GLY A 345 9.17 -6.27 21.44
N ILE A 346 8.40 -7.16 20.79
CA ILE A 346 7.04 -6.84 20.31
C ILE A 346 6.09 -6.62 21.50
N VAL A 347 6.20 -7.45 22.54
CA VAL A 347 5.37 -7.33 23.76
C VAL A 347 5.68 -6.01 24.47
N TYR A 348 6.96 -5.62 24.54
CA TYR A 348 7.37 -4.31 25.04
C TYR A 348 6.72 -3.15 24.30
N VAL A 349 6.74 -3.17 22.96
CA VAL A 349 6.12 -2.10 22.15
C VAL A 349 4.62 -2.00 22.42
N LEU A 350 3.90 -3.13 22.40
CA LEU A 350 2.44 -3.14 22.59
C LEU A 350 2.03 -2.70 24.00
N VAL A 351 2.70 -3.22 25.04
CA VAL A 351 2.39 -2.86 26.44
C VAL A 351 2.74 -1.39 26.70
N SER A 352 3.90 -0.92 26.23
CA SER A 352 4.29 0.48 26.38
C SER A 352 3.37 1.42 25.63
N ALA A 353 2.89 1.04 24.44
CA ALA A 353 1.93 1.84 23.68
C ALA A 353 0.58 1.95 24.41
N LEU A 354 0.10 0.86 25.02
CA LEU A 354 -1.13 0.87 25.83
C LEU A 354 -0.99 1.79 27.05
N ILE A 355 0.13 1.74 27.77
CA ILE A 355 0.36 2.62 28.93
C ILE A 355 0.51 4.07 28.46
N LEU A 356 1.34 4.32 27.44
CA LEU A 356 1.58 5.67 26.91
C LEU A 356 0.29 6.32 26.43
N LYS A 357 -0.57 5.55 25.75
CA LYS A 357 -1.88 6.02 25.28
C LYS A 357 -2.71 6.63 26.40
N THR A 358 -2.65 6.09 27.62
CA THR A 358 -3.43 6.60 28.75
C THR A 358 -2.92 7.95 29.29
N THR A 359 -1.74 8.39 28.84
CA THR A 359 -1.14 9.65 29.24
C THR A 359 -1.54 10.82 28.35
N PHE A 360 -2.25 10.62 27.24
CA PHE A 360 -2.74 11.68 26.34
C PHE A 360 -4.12 11.33 25.74
N SER A 361 -4.82 12.31 25.16
CA SER A 361 -6.12 12.06 24.50
C SER A 361 -6.31 13.02 23.32
N ILE A 362 -6.21 12.53 22.09
CA ILE A 362 -6.37 13.32 20.85
C ILE A 362 -7.83 13.28 20.41
N ARG A 363 -8.45 12.11 20.48
CA ARG A 363 -9.84 11.91 20.05
C ARG A 363 -10.82 12.73 20.88
N MET A 364 -10.63 12.84 22.19
CA MET A 364 -11.49 13.67 23.04
C MET A 364 -11.28 15.17 22.78
N LEU A 365 -10.02 15.60 22.56
CA LEU A 365 -9.69 16.98 22.19
C LEU A 365 -10.40 17.41 20.90
N HIS A 366 -10.61 16.50 19.95
CA HIS A 366 -11.36 16.79 18.73
C HIS A 366 -12.88 16.63 18.89
N LYS A 367 -13.35 15.56 19.55
CA LYS A 367 -14.78 15.22 19.65
C LYS A 367 -15.59 16.27 20.40
N THR A 368 -15.05 16.79 21.49
CA THR A 368 -15.77 17.72 22.38
C THR A 368 -16.05 19.07 21.72
N PRO A 369 -15.06 19.77 21.13
CA PRO A 369 -15.30 21.05 20.42
C PRO A 369 -16.15 20.86 19.17
N PHE A 370 -15.97 19.75 18.46
CA PHE A 370 -16.76 19.46 17.27
C PHE A 370 -18.24 19.25 17.60
N LYS A 371 -18.55 18.62 18.74
CA LYS A 371 -19.93 18.51 19.25
C LYS A 371 -20.52 19.90 19.56
N ILE A 372 -19.77 20.78 20.21
CA ILE A 372 -20.21 22.15 20.50
C ILE A 372 -20.46 22.94 19.21
N LYS A 373 -19.55 22.83 18.23
CA LYS A 373 -19.74 23.45 16.91
C LYS A 373 -21.06 23.03 16.25
N ILE A 374 -21.36 21.73 16.21
CA ILE A 374 -22.62 21.22 15.64
C ILE A 374 -23.83 21.80 16.39
N LEU A 375 -23.77 21.85 17.73
CA LEU A 375 -24.87 22.37 18.54
C LEU A 375 -25.11 23.87 18.30
N LEU A 376 -24.04 24.66 18.18
CA LEU A 376 -24.10 26.08 17.83
C LEU A 376 -24.67 26.29 16.42
N GLU A 377 -24.21 25.53 15.41
CA GLU A 377 -24.75 25.59 14.03
C GLU A 377 -26.23 25.21 13.95
N SER A 378 -26.70 24.34 14.87
CA SER A 378 -28.10 23.96 14.98
C SER A 378 -28.98 24.92 15.79
N GLY A 379 -28.41 25.98 16.36
CA GLY A 379 -29.12 26.95 17.21
C GLY A 379 -29.55 26.40 18.59
N ASN A 380 -29.02 25.26 19.03
CA ASN A 380 -29.42 24.60 20.27
C ASN A 380 -28.59 25.06 21.47
N LEU A 381 -28.80 26.32 21.87
CA LEU A 381 -28.08 26.98 22.96
C LEU A 381 -28.24 26.29 24.32
N GLU A 382 -29.40 25.71 24.62
CA GLU A 382 -29.59 25.00 25.88
C GLU A 382 -28.65 23.79 26.00
N GLN A 383 -28.52 22.99 24.94
CA GLN A 383 -27.58 21.86 24.94
C GLN A 383 -26.12 22.32 24.97
N VAL A 384 -25.77 23.44 24.32
CA VAL A 384 -24.43 24.03 24.43
C VAL A 384 -24.12 24.34 25.89
N ARG A 385 -25.04 24.97 26.63
CA ARG A 385 -24.83 25.33 28.05
C ARG A 385 -24.63 24.11 28.95
N VAL A 386 -25.34 23.01 28.66
CA VAL A 386 -25.18 21.74 29.37
C VAL A 386 -23.80 21.13 29.09
N GLU A 387 -23.39 21.01 27.83
CA GLU A 387 -22.09 20.43 27.47
C GLU A 387 -20.92 21.29 27.96
N MET A 388 -21.07 22.62 27.90
CA MET A 388 -20.07 23.56 28.42
C MET A 388 -19.86 23.45 29.92
N SER A 389 -20.89 23.05 30.69
CA SER A 389 -20.76 22.88 32.15
C SER A 389 -19.76 21.79 32.55
N ALA A 390 -19.46 20.87 31.62
CA ALA A 390 -18.44 19.84 31.80
C ALA A 390 -17.02 20.30 31.41
N LEU A 391 -16.88 21.47 30.78
CA LEU A 391 -15.61 21.96 30.22
C LEU A 391 -15.09 23.22 30.88
N VAL A 392 -15.97 24.04 31.44
CA VAL A 392 -15.60 25.29 32.12
C VAL A 392 -16.14 25.32 33.53
N SER A 393 -15.39 25.94 34.43
CA SER A 393 -15.74 26.10 35.85
C SER A 393 -16.67 27.29 36.13
N ARG A 394 -16.89 28.18 35.14
CA ARG A 394 -17.79 29.35 35.25
C ARG A 394 -19.25 28.99 35.00
N ASN A 395 -20.15 29.85 35.48
CA ASN A 395 -21.59 29.66 35.27
C ASN A 395 -21.94 29.67 33.77
N THR A 396 -22.49 28.56 33.27
CA THR A 396 -22.86 28.37 31.86
C THR A 396 -24.32 28.69 31.56
N THR A 397 -25.17 28.97 32.56
CA THR A 397 -26.63 29.10 32.33
C THR A 397 -27.01 30.34 31.51
N THR A 398 -26.20 31.40 31.56
CA THR A 398 -26.41 32.66 30.84
C THR A 398 -25.47 32.82 29.64
N MET A 399 -24.78 31.74 29.23
CA MET A 399 -23.76 31.81 28.19
C MET A 399 -24.40 32.08 26.81
N ASP A 400 -23.87 33.05 26.09
CA ASP A 400 -24.21 33.34 24.69
C ASP A 400 -23.28 32.58 23.70
N ASP A 401 -23.61 32.62 22.39
CA ASP A 401 -22.84 31.93 21.35
C ASP A 401 -21.36 32.36 21.32
N THR A 402 -21.11 33.66 21.50
CA THR A 402 -19.75 34.22 21.43
C THR A 402 -18.92 33.74 22.62
N GLN A 403 -19.51 33.75 23.81
CA GLN A 403 -18.91 33.25 25.03
C GLN A 403 -18.66 31.75 24.96
N ALA A 404 -19.59 30.96 24.39
CA ALA A 404 -19.42 29.52 24.21
C ALA A 404 -18.27 29.20 23.23
N ILE A 405 -18.17 29.93 22.12
CA ILE A 405 -17.07 29.78 21.15
C ILE A 405 -15.74 30.13 21.80
N ALA A 406 -15.64 31.30 22.44
CA ALA A 406 -14.42 31.75 23.11
C ALA A 406 -13.96 30.74 24.18
N ALA A 407 -14.90 30.30 25.02
CA ALA A 407 -14.64 29.30 26.07
C ALA A 407 -14.20 27.94 25.51
N THR A 408 -14.75 27.53 24.37
CA THR A 408 -14.35 26.29 23.70
C THR A 408 -12.92 26.41 23.16
N ILE A 409 -12.59 27.52 22.50
CA ILE A 409 -11.23 27.77 21.97
C ILE A 409 -10.21 27.83 23.11
N GLU A 410 -10.54 28.54 24.19
CA GLU A 410 -9.73 28.66 25.41
C GLU A 410 -9.45 27.26 26.00
N SER A 411 -10.51 26.48 26.26
CA SER A 411 -10.41 25.13 26.82
C SER A 411 -9.63 24.16 25.92
N VAL A 412 -9.79 24.24 24.60
CA VAL A 412 -9.02 23.42 23.65
C VAL A 412 -7.56 23.81 23.69
N SER A 413 -7.25 25.11 23.65
CA SER A 413 -5.87 25.59 23.62
C SER A 413 -5.11 25.20 24.88
N GLU A 414 -5.75 25.30 26.04
CA GLU A 414 -5.21 24.84 27.33
C GLU A 414 -4.99 23.32 27.32
N ASN A 415 -6.02 22.55 26.95
CA ASN A 415 -5.96 21.09 26.99
C ASN A 415 -5.05 20.47 25.91
N VAL A 416 -4.77 21.15 24.79
CA VAL A 416 -3.81 20.68 23.78
C VAL A 416 -2.41 20.59 24.39
N THR A 417 -2.02 21.58 25.18
CA THR A 417 -0.70 21.58 25.83
C THR A 417 -0.62 20.46 26.86
N ASP A 418 -1.59 20.40 27.77
CA ASP A 418 -1.60 19.47 28.90
C ASP A 418 -1.88 18.02 28.53
N SER A 419 -2.78 17.80 27.57
CA SER A 419 -3.33 16.48 27.26
C SER A 419 -2.79 15.87 25.98
N PHE A 420 -1.92 16.58 25.25
CA PHE A 420 -1.27 16.06 24.05
C PHE A 420 0.21 16.41 23.96
N VAL A 421 0.56 17.69 23.91
CA VAL A 421 1.95 18.12 23.64
C VAL A 421 2.90 17.72 24.77
N ALA A 422 2.57 18.05 26.01
CA ALA A 422 3.47 17.85 27.14
C ALA A 422 3.68 16.37 27.52
N PRO A 423 2.66 15.48 27.49
CA PRO A 423 2.89 14.03 27.67
C PRO A 423 3.81 13.43 26.60
N ILE A 424 3.67 13.85 25.34
CA ILE A 424 4.51 13.38 24.24
C ILE A 424 5.94 13.91 24.37
N LEU A 425 6.10 15.17 24.78
CA LEU A 425 7.42 15.74 25.02
C LEU A 425 8.12 15.04 26.20
N ALA A 426 7.40 14.77 27.29
CA ALA A 426 7.91 14.01 28.42
C ALA A 426 8.29 12.57 28.02
N PHE A 427 7.53 11.95 27.12
CA PHE A 427 7.87 10.66 26.52
C PHE A 427 9.15 10.73 25.68
N ALA A 428 9.29 11.77 24.86
CA ALA A 428 10.46 11.94 23.99
C ALA A 428 11.75 12.15 24.80
N LEU A 429 11.67 12.86 25.93
CA LEU A 429 12.84 13.19 26.76
C LEU A 429 13.21 12.09 27.76
N PHE A 430 12.20 11.45 28.36
CA PHE A 430 12.41 10.55 29.51
C PHE A 430 11.73 9.17 29.33
N GLY A 431 11.25 8.85 28.13
CA GLY A 431 10.58 7.59 27.81
C GLY A 431 9.23 7.43 28.50
N LEU A 432 8.75 6.19 28.54
CA LEU A 432 7.45 5.85 29.16
C LEU A 432 7.30 6.33 30.61
N PRO A 433 8.33 6.20 31.49
CA PRO A 433 8.25 6.72 32.86
C PRO A 433 8.05 8.23 32.90
N GLY A 434 8.66 8.98 31.98
CA GLY A 434 8.51 10.42 31.82
C GLY A 434 7.07 10.85 31.56
N ALA A 435 6.42 10.22 30.59
CA ALA A 435 5.03 10.52 30.24
C ALA A 435 4.07 10.25 31.41
N VAL A 436 4.29 9.15 32.13
CA VAL A 436 3.48 8.78 33.29
C VAL A 436 3.74 9.72 34.47
N ALA A 437 5.00 10.09 34.73
CA ALA A 437 5.35 11.09 35.74
C ALA A 437 4.67 12.43 35.45
N TYR A 438 4.77 12.92 34.21
CA TYR A 438 4.13 14.16 33.80
C TYR A 438 2.62 14.10 33.98
N ARG A 439 1.97 13.00 33.55
CA ARG A 439 0.53 12.84 33.74
C ARG A 439 0.15 12.83 35.22
N ALA A 440 0.98 12.24 36.08
CA ALA A 440 0.78 12.27 37.52
C ALA A 440 0.90 13.68 38.12
N ILE A 441 1.87 14.47 37.67
CA ILE A 441 2.04 15.88 38.05
C ILE A 441 0.85 16.72 37.59
N ASN A 442 0.43 16.60 36.33
CA ASN A 442 -0.74 17.31 35.80
C ASN A 442 -2.04 16.95 36.55
N THR A 443 -2.16 15.69 37.00
CA THR A 443 -3.31 15.24 37.81
C THR A 443 -3.26 15.75 39.25
N LEU A 444 -2.08 16.10 39.78
CA LEU A 444 -1.93 16.70 41.10
C LEU A 444 -2.28 18.20 41.12
N ASP A 445 -2.04 18.88 40.00
CA ASP A 445 -2.30 20.31 39.83
C ASP A 445 -3.81 20.62 39.71
N ARG A 446 -4.57 19.66 39.16
CA ARG A 446 -6.04 19.65 39.09
C ARG A 446 -6.67 19.21 40.42
#